data_AF-A0A1G2BSR7-F1
#
_entry.id   AF-A0A1G2BSR7-F1
#
_cell.length_a   1.000
_cell.length_b   1.000
_cell.length_c   1.000
_cell.angle_alpha   90.00
_cell.angle_beta   90.00
_cell.angle_gamma   90.00
#
_symmetry.space_group_name_H-M   'P 1'
#
loop_
_entity.id
_entity.type
_entity.pdbx_description
1 polymer ?
#
loop_
_entity_poly.entity_id
_entity_poly.type
_entity_poly.pdbx_seq_one_letter_code
_entity_poly.pdbx_strand_id
1 'polypeptide(L)'
;MCFTFAHKIKIMFVLSVIVIVVAGIFAWQKYPFGVKRYKTITLGMQAVEGAGTHIGWAPPDNTVPEESDFYVYSLGDETMCIGSDCGIGGYFVECLGGWLSGYKDIGEVSDYGLRDAGVNINKQKIITIADKDAKIVGIYPGASIRNLPYIMRNHRDLIPEDRFKGCSDLLPRRWK
;
A
#
# COMPACT_ATOMS: atom_id res chain seq x y z
N MET A 1 26.05 -22.33 45.35
CA MET A 1 24.82 -21.58 44.98
C MET A 1 24.92 -20.79 43.66
N CYS A 2 25.89 -21.06 42.78
CA CYS A 2 26.08 -20.24 41.55
C CYS A 2 25.40 -20.80 40.28
N PHE A 3 25.04 -22.09 40.25
CA PHE A 3 24.57 -22.76 39.02
C PHE A 3 23.09 -22.50 38.68
N THR A 4 22.24 -22.27 39.69
CA THR A 4 20.80 -22.06 39.51
C THR A 4 20.45 -20.67 38.97
N PHE A 5 21.31 -19.68 39.18
CA PHE A 5 21.08 -18.30 38.74
C PHE A 5 21.31 -18.14 37.23
N ALA A 6 22.39 -18.73 36.71
CA ALA A 6 22.70 -18.73 35.28
C ALA A 6 21.64 -19.47 34.44
N HIS A 7 21.05 -20.54 34.99
CA HIS A 7 20.00 -21.29 34.31
C HIS A 7 18.66 -20.53 34.25
N LYS A 8 18.32 -19.77 35.29
CA LYS A 8 17.11 -18.92 35.31
C LYS A 8 17.19 -17.74 34.34
N ILE A 9 18.38 -17.15 34.18
CA ILE A 9 18.61 -16.06 33.20
C ILE A 9 18.44 -16.56 31.77
N LYS A 10 18.97 -17.75 31.43
CA LYS A 10 18.77 -18.37 30.11
C LYS A 10 17.29 -18.63 29.80
N ILE A 11 16.54 -19.13 30.78
CA ILE A 11 15.10 -19.38 30.61
C ILE A 11 14.33 -18.07 30.38
N MET A 12 14.63 -17.00 31.13
CA MET A 12 13.99 -15.69 30.91
C MET A 12 14.31 -15.11 29.53
N PHE A 13 15.55 -15.27 29.04
CA PHE A 13 15.95 -14.78 27.73
C PHE A 13 15.23 -15.52 26.60
N VAL A 14 15.09 -16.84 26.72
CA VAL A 14 14.33 -17.64 25.74
C VAL A 14 12.85 -17.25 25.74
N LEU A 15 12.24 -17.06 26.93
CA LEU A 15 10.86 -16.61 27.04
C LEU A 15 10.64 -15.21 26.44
N SER A 16 11.57 -14.27 26.65
CA SER A 16 11.44 -12.92 26.07
C SER A 16 11.55 -12.96 24.53
N VAL A 17 12.46 -13.77 23.99
CA VAL A 17 12.58 -13.98 22.54
C VAL A 17 11.29 -14.58 21.96
N ILE A 18 10.71 -15.59 22.63
CA ILE A 18 9.44 -16.20 22.19
C ILE A 18 8.32 -15.15 22.18
N VAL A 19 8.20 -14.33 23.23
CA VAL A 19 7.17 -13.26 23.29
C VAL A 19 7.36 -12.25 22.16
N ILE A 20 8.60 -11.83 21.87
CA ILE A 20 8.90 -10.89 20.78
C ILE A 20 8.57 -11.52 19.41
N VAL A 21 8.92 -12.78 19.20
CA VAL A 21 8.62 -13.51 17.96
C VAL A 21 7.11 -13.66 17.77
N VAL A 22 6.39 -14.06 18.82
CA VAL A 22 4.92 -14.21 18.76
C VAL A 22 4.24 -12.86 18.52
N ALA A 23 4.68 -11.79 19.21
CA ALA A 23 4.18 -10.44 18.98
C ALA A 23 4.49 -9.95 17.56
N GLY A 24 5.67 -10.27 17.04
CA GLY A 24 6.08 -9.98 15.66
C GLY A 24 5.19 -10.70 14.65
N ILE A 25 4.94 -12.00 14.84
CA ILE A 25 4.05 -12.79 13.99
C ILE A 25 2.61 -12.25 14.04
N PHE A 26 2.09 -11.92 15.23
CA PHE A 26 0.75 -11.34 15.38
C PHE A 26 0.62 -9.96 14.72
N ALA A 27 1.65 -9.12 14.85
CA ALA A 27 1.69 -7.82 14.19
C ALA A 27 1.77 -7.97 12.66
N TRP A 28 2.52 -8.97 12.18
CA TRP A 28 2.64 -9.27 10.75
C TRP A 28 1.35 -9.87 10.18
N GLN A 29 0.65 -10.74 10.92
CA GLN A 29 -0.67 -11.27 10.55
C GLN A 29 -1.77 -10.20 10.50
N LYS A 30 -1.65 -9.12 11.29
CA LYS A 30 -2.61 -8.00 11.25
C LYS A 30 -2.52 -7.16 9.97
N TYR A 31 -1.40 -7.21 9.25
CA TYR A 31 -1.28 -6.57 7.95
C TYR A 31 -1.33 -7.64 6.86
N PRO A 32 -2.38 -7.64 6.03
CA PRO A 32 -2.53 -8.64 4.98
C PRO A 32 -1.58 -8.33 3.81
N PHE A 33 -0.28 -8.58 4.01
CA PHE A 33 0.72 -8.57 2.94
C PHE A 33 0.57 -9.85 2.10
N GLY A 34 0.67 -9.75 0.77
CA GLY A 34 0.61 -10.91 -0.12
C GLY A 34 -0.79 -11.48 -0.37
N VAL A 35 -1.84 -10.65 -0.23
CA VAL A 35 -3.22 -11.04 -0.56
C VAL A 35 -3.33 -11.32 -2.06
N LYS A 36 -3.63 -12.57 -2.41
CA LYS A 36 -3.85 -12.98 -3.81
C LYS A 36 -5.22 -12.59 -4.35
N ARG A 37 -6.22 -12.54 -3.46
CA ARG A 37 -7.61 -12.20 -3.78
C ARG A 37 -8.28 -11.58 -2.56
N TYR A 38 -8.98 -10.48 -2.78
CA TYR A 38 -9.86 -9.86 -1.80
C TYR A 38 -11.22 -9.63 -2.46
N LYS A 39 -12.19 -10.47 -2.10
CA LYS A 39 -13.55 -10.43 -2.65
C LYS A 39 -13.53 -10.55 -4.18
N THR A 40 -13.80 -9.46 -4.88
CA THR A 40 -13.81 -9.34 -6.34
C THR A 40 -12.45 -8.94 -6.92
N ILE A 41 -11.55 -8.35 -6.12
CA ILE A 41 -10.21 -7.96 -6.55
C ILE A 41 -9.28 -9.17 -6.52
N THR A 42 -8.55 -9.42 -7.61
CA THR A 42 -7.60 -10.54 -7.74
C THR A 42 -6.28 -10.04 -8.33
N LEU A 43 -5.14 -10.55 -7.84
CA LEU A 43 -3.85 -10.23 -8.45
C LEU A 43 -3.83 -10.60 -9.95
N GLY A 44 -3.21 -9.75 -10.75
CA GLY A 44 -3.11 -9.88 -12.21
C GLY A 44 -4.33 -9.38 -12.99
N MET A 45 -5.42 -8.97 -12.32
CA MET A 45 -6.51 -8.29 -13.02
C MET A 45 -6.12 -6.86 -13.41
N GLN A 46 -6.87 -6.26 -14.34
CA GLN A 46 -6.67 -4.86 -14.71
C GLN A 46 -7.07 -3.94 -13.55
N ALA A 47 -6.24 -2.95 -13.26
CA ALA A 47 -6.58 -1.85 -12.37
C ALA A 47 -7.63 -0.93 -13.02
N VAL A 48 -8.32 -0.15 -12.19
CA VAL A 48 -9.28 0.86 -12.67
C VAL A 48 -8.58 1.95 -13.48
N GLU A 49 -7.37 2.31 -13.06
CA GLU A 49 -6.56 3.36 -13.66
C GLU A 49 -5.25 2.81 -14.20
N GLY A 50 -4.86 3.33 -15.35
CA GLY A 50 -3.58 3.13 -16.01
C GLY A 50 -3.26 4.31 -16.93
N ALA A 51 -2.12 4.29 -17.59
CA ALA A 51 -1.70 5.33 -18.53
C ALA A 51 -2.83 5.76 -19.50
N GLY A 52 -3.04 7.07 -19.65
CA GLY A 52 -4.03 7.64 -20.57
C GLY A 52 -5.49 7.52 -20.11
N THR A 53 -5.74 6.87 -18.97
CA THR A 53 -7.11 6.73 -18.43
C THR A 53 -7.66 8.11 -18.08
N HIS A 54 -8.81 8.45 -18.65
CA HIS A 54 -9.52 9.67 -18.27
C HIS A 54 -10.19 9.47 -16.92
N ILE A 55 -9.90 10.37 -16.00
CA ILE A 55 -10.43 10.35 -14.64
C ILE A 55 -11.34 11.55 -14.45
N GLY A 56 -12.36 11.41 -13.61
CA GLY A 56 -13.44 12.40 -13.41
C GLY A 56 -13.02 13.71 -12.73
N TRP A 57 -11.76 14.11 -12.88
CA TRP A 57 -11.16 15.31 -12.33
C TRP A 57 -11.06 16.43 -13.37
N ALA A 58 -10.87 17.67 -12.90
CA ALA A 58 -10.69 18.82 -13.79
C ALA A 58 -9.26 18.83 -14.38
N PRO A 59 -9.07 19.40 -15.58
CA PRO A 59 -7.72 19.65 -16.11
C PRO A 59 -6.87 20.47 -15.13
N PRO A 60 -5.55 20.20 -15.02
CA PRO A 60 -4.75 19.29 -15.86
C PRO A 60 -4.84 17.80 -15.46
N ASP A 61 -5.43 17.48 -14.32
CA ASP A 61 -5.41 16.12 -13.73
C ASP A 61 -6.59 15.25 -14.21
N ASN A 62 -7.14 15.53 -15.39
CA ASN A 62 -8.26 14.76 -15.94
C ASN A 62 -7.82 13.46 -16.64
N THR A 63 -6.52 13.22 -16.74
CA THR A 63 -5.93 12.05 -17.40
C THR A 63 -4.73 11.55 -16.62
N VAL A 64 -4.63 10.23 -16.44
CA VAL A 64 -3.47 9.59 -15.82
C VAL A 64 -2.23 9.77 -16.73
N PRO A 65 -1.09 10.28 -16.22
CA PRO A 65 0.11 10.50 -17.02
C PRO A 65 0.68 9.20 -17.62
N GLU A 66 1.07 9.26 -18.89
CA GLU A 66 1.62 8.15 -19.67
C GLU A 66 2.99 7.68 -19.15
N GLU A 67 3.74 8.59 -18.51
CA GLU A 67 5.07 8.34 -17.97
C GLU A 67 5.08 7.62 -16.62
N SER A 68 3.91 7.38 -16.01
CA SER A 68 3.80 6.71 -14.71
C SER A 68 4.34 5.28 -14.79
N ASP A 69 5.16 4.89 -13.81
CA ASP A 69 5.78 3.56 -13.75
C ASP A 69 4.93 2.53 -12.98
N PHE A 70 4.00 3.01 -12.15
CA PHE A 70 3.04 2.20 -11.41
C PHE A 70 1.83 3.03 -10.99
N TYR A 71 0.74 2.35 -10.61
CA TYR A 71 -0.51 3.00 -10.23
C TYR A 71 -0.96 2.55 -8.84
N VAL A 72 -1.40 3.50 -8.04
CA VAL A 72 -1.93 3.28 -6.71
C VAL A 72 -3.35 3.78 -6.67
N TYR A 73 -4.25 2.92 -6.24
CA TYR A 73 -5.67 3.24 -6.15
C TYR A 73 -6.16 2.97 -4.74
N SER A 74 -6.70 4.00 -4.08
CA SER A 74 -7.14 3.95 -2.70
C SER A 74 -8.65 4.19 -2.60
N LEU A 75 -9.37 3.22 -2.04
CA LEU A 75 -10.82 3.28 -1.83
C LEU A 75 -11.13 3.44 -0.33
N GLY A 76 -12.07 4.33 -0.01
CA GLY A 76 -12.61 4.50 1.35
C GLY A 76 -11.73 5.28 2.31
N ASP A 77 -10.68 5.95 1.83
CA ASP A 77 -9.83 6.81 2.66
C ASP A 77 -10.43 8.23 2.83
N GLU A 78 -9.88 9.01 3.77
CA GLU A 78 -10.54 10.16 4.42
C GLU A 78 -11.03 11.28 3.48
N THR A 79 -10.38 11.49 2.33
CA THR A 79 -10.70 12.52 1.33
C THR A 79 -10.39 12.05 -0.09
N MET A 80 -11.17 12.51 -1.06
CA MET A 80 -10.86 12.35 -2.47
C MET A 80 -9.65 13.22 -2.83
N CYS A 81 -8.64 12.66 -3.48
CA CYS A 81 -7.37 13.32 -3.75
C CYS A 81 -6.64 12.62 -4.91
N ILE A 82 -5.68 13.32 -5.52
CA ILE A 82 -4.75 12.78 -6.50
C ILE A 82 -3.33 13.10 -6.02
N GLY A 83 -2.39 12.21 -6.33
CA GLY A 83 -0.98 12.58 -6.31
C GLY A 83 -0.54 13.12 -4.95
N SER A 84 0.23 14.21 -4.93
CA SER A 84 0.70 14.85 -3.71
C SER A 84 -0.39 15.50 -2.86
N ASP A 85 -1.57 15.80 -3.43
CA ASP A 85 -2.72 16.29 -2.66
C ASP A 85 -3.27 15.23 -1.70
N CYS A 86 -2.92 13.95 -1.89
CA CYS A 86 -3.15 12.89 -0.92
C CYS A 86 -2.21 12.93 0.29
N GLY A 87 -1.46 14.02 0.48
CA GLY A 87 -0.54 14.23 1.58
C GLY A 87 0.75 13.42 1.44
N ILE A 88 1.40 13.11 2.56
CA ILE A 88 2.76 12.53 2.53
C ILE A 88 2.85 11.18 1.79
N GLY A 89 1.78 10.37 1.83
CA GLY A 89 1.75 9.10 1.10
C GLY A 89 1.69 9.29 -0.41
N GLY A 90 0.99 10.33 -0.86
CA GLY A 90 0.89 10.70 -2.27
C GLY A 90 2.15 11.36 -2.81
N TYR A 91 2.72 12.30 -2.07
CA TYR A 91 4.01 12.91 -2.40
C TYR A 91 5.12 11.86 -2.57
N PHE A 92 5.09 10.83 -1.72
CA PHE A 92 6.00 9.69 -1.82
C PHE A 92 5.79 8.88 -3.11
N VAL A 93 4.54 8.61 -3.50
CA VAL A 93 4.22 7.88 -4.73
C VAL A 93 4.66 8.66 -5.97
N GLU A 94 4.33 9.95 -6.03
CA GLU A 94 4.72 10.81 -7.16
C GLU A 94 6.23 10.90 -7.33
N CYS A 95 6.98 11.08 -6.24
CA CYS A 95 8.43 11.14 -6.31
C CYS A 95 8.99 9.87 -6.96
N LEU A 96 8.48 8.71 -6.54
CA LEU A 96 8.91 7.41 -7.05
C LEU A 96 8.47 7.11 -8.49
N GLY A 97 7.77 8.04 -9.15
CA GLY A 97 7.31 7.90 -10.53
C GLY A 97 5.94 7.23 -10.66
N GLY A 98 5.18 7.11 -9.58
CA GLY A 98 3.86 6.51 -9.60
C GLY A 98 2.74 7.54 -9.64
N TRP A 99 1.56 7.06 -10.03
CA TRP A 99 0.30 7.79 -9.95
C TRP A 99 -0.51 7.31 -8.74
N LEU A 100 -1.14 8.22 -7.99
CA LEU A 100 -2.04 7.88 -6.88
C LEU A 100 -3.40 8.55 -7.10
N SER A 101 -4.47 7.77 -7.03
CA SER A 101 -5.82 8.30 -6.89
C SER A 101 -6.48 7.77 -5.62
N GLY A 102 -6.99 8.68 -4.80
CA GLY A 102 -7.75 8.40 -3.60
C GLY A 102 -9.21 8.78 -3.78
N TYR A 103 -10.11 7.83 -3.53
CA TYR A 103 -11.55 8.03 -3.62
C TYR A 103 -12.21 7.72 -2.28
N LYS A 104 -12.92 8.71 -1.74
CA LYS A 104 -13.70 8.60 -0.51
C LYS A 104 -15.06 7.96 -0.75
N ASP A 105 -15.74 8.39 -1.81
CA ASP A 105 -17.05 7.91 -2.22
C ASP A 105 -16.95 7.28 -3.61
N ILE A 106 -17.71 6.22 -3.81
CA ILE A 106 -17.63 5.29 -4.95
C ILE A 106 -18.63 5.68 -6.05
N GLY A 107 -19.44 6.71 -5.81
CA GLY A 107 -20.62 7.05 -6.62
C GLY A 107 -20.45 6.83 -8.13
N GLU A 108 -19.45 7.46 -8.74
CA GLU A 108 -19.18 7.40 -10.19
C GLU A 108 -17.90 6.65 -10.56
N VAL A 109 -17.23 6.04 -9.58
CA VAL A 109 -15.87 5.49 -9.76
C VAL A 109 -15.88 3.99 -9.47
N SER A 110 -15.17 3.21 -10.29
CA SER A 110 -15.15 1.76 -10.15
C SER A 110 -14.60 1.34 -8.78
N ASP A 111 -15.34 0.49 -8.08
CA ASP A 111 -14.93 -0.16 -6.84
C ASP A 111 -14.54 -1.62 -7.02
N TYR A 112 -14.28 -2.04 -8.26
CA TYR A 112 -14.06 -3.45 -8.58
C TYR A 112 -15.25 -4.36 -8.20
N GLY A 113 -16.48 -3.87 -8.05
CA GLY A 113 -17.65 -4.66 -7.64
C GLY A 113 -17.67 -5.03 -6.16
N LEU A 114 -16.90 -4.33 -5.34
CA LEU A 114 -16.79 -4.60 -3.90
C LEU A 114 -18.09 -4.34 -3.14
N ARG A 115 -18.86 -3.31 -3.51
CA ARG A 115 -20.19 -3.05 -2.92
C ARG A 115 -21.12 -4.24 -3.07
N ASP A 116 -21.20 -4.81 -4.27
CA ASP A 116 -22.05 -5.98 -4.57
C ASP A 116 -21.58 -7.22 -3.81
N ALA A 117 -20.28 -7.31 -3.50
CA ALA A 117 -19.69 -8.37 -2.67
C ALA A 117 -19.86 -8.14 -1.15
N GLY A 118 -20.66 -7.15 -0.75
CA GLY A 118 -21.01 -6.84 0.64
C GLY A 118 -19.91 -6.11 1.42
N VAL A 119 -18.96 -5.48 0.74
CA VAL A 119 -17.93 -4.66 1.40
C VAL A 119 -18.48 -3.27 1.67
N ASN A 120 -18.43 -2.85 2.93
CA ASN A 120 -18.70 -1.46 3.28
C ASN A 120 -17.42 -0.66 3.10
N ILE A 121 -17.19 -0.11 1.91
CA ILE A 121 -15.98 0.64 1.56
C ILE A 121 -15.79 1.87 2.46
N ASN A 122 -16.89 2.53 2.87
CA ASN A 122 -16.82 3.65 3.81
C ASN A 122 -16.31 3.23 5.21
N LYS A 123 -16.32 1.93 5.52
CA LYS A 123 -15.77 1.35 6.76
C LYS A 123 -14.48 0.56 6.53
N GLN A 124 -14.22 0.10 5.32
CA GLN A 124 -13.08 -0.74 4.95
C GLN A 124 -12.29 -0.07 3.83
N LYS A 125 -11.17 0.53 4.24
CA LYS A 125 -10.19 1.12 3.33
C LYS A 125 -9.48 0.03 2.54
N ILE A 126 -9.16 0.28 1.28
CA ILE A 126 -8.42 -0.69 0.45
C ILE A 126 -7.44 0.08 -0.41
N ILE A 127 -6.21 -0.40 -0.49
CA ILE A 127 -5.23 0.06 -1.47
C ILE A 127 -4.93 -1.08 -2.44
N THR A 128 -4.92 -0.78 -3.73
CA THR A 128 -4.37 -1.65 -4.77
C THR A 128 -3.15 -1.00 -5.40
N ILE A 129 -2.13 -1.80 -5.68
CA ILE A 129 -0.92 -1.41 -6.42
C ILE A 129 -0.94 -2.14 -7.74
N ALA A 130 -0.72 -1.43 -8.84
CA ALA A 130 -0.60 -1.99 -10.17
C ALA A 130 0.71 -1.59 -10.84
N ASP A 131 1.23 -2.46 -11.69
CA ASP A 131 2.43 -2.20 -12.49
C ASP A 131 2.15 -1.23 -13.64
N LYS A 132 3.16 -0.95 -14.46
CA LYS A 132 3.09 -0.06 -15.63
C LYS A 132 2.05 -0.47 -16.68
N ASP A 133 1.73 -1.76 -16.77
CA ASP A 133 0.70 -2.28 -17.67
C ASP A 133 -0.70 -2.26 -17.02
N ALA A 134 -0.81 -1.59 -15.86
CA ALA A 134 -1.99 -1.50 -15.01
C ALA A 134 -2.52 -2.89 -14.60
N LYS A 135 -1.62 -3.86 -14.37
CA LYS A 135 -1.96 -5.14 -13.72
C LYS A 135 -1.79 -5.03 -12.21
N ILE A 136 -2.81 -5.42 -11.45
CA ILE A 136 -2.75 -5.39 -9.99
C ILE A 136 -1.70 -6.38 -9.48
N VAL A 137 -0.63 -5.88 -8.89
CA VAL A 137 0.47 -6.65 -8.30
C VAL A 137 0.44 -6.62 -6.76
N GLY A 138 -0.38 -5.76 -6.15
CA GLY A 138 -0.57 -5.70 -4.70
C GLY A 138 -2.00 -5.36 -4.31
N ILE A 139 -2.50 -6.03 -3.25
CA ILE A 139 -3.83 -5.78 -2.67
C ILE A 139 -3.67 -5.64 -1.16
N TYR A 140 -4.13 -4.53 -0.60
CA TYR A 140 -3.94 -4.15 0.80
C TYR A 140 -5.26 -3.75 1.46
N PRO A 141 -6.09 -4.73 1.87
CA PRO A 141 -7.30 -4.45 2.62
C PRO A 141 -6.99 -3.86 3.99
N GLY A 142 -7.76 -2.86 4.40
CA GLY A 142 -7.60 -2.12 5.65
C GLY A 142 -6.48 -1.08 5.63
N ALA A 143 -5.71 -0.96 4.55
CA ALA A 143 -4.65 0.03 4.44
C ALA A 143 -5.19 1.41 4.04
N SER A 144 -4.48 2.45 4.49
CA SER A 144 -4.71 3.85 4.16
C SER A 144 -3.51 4.42 3.41
N ILE A 145 -3.67 5.58 2.77
CA ILE A 145 -2.62 6.29 2.03
C ILE A 145 -1.39 6.53 2.91
N ARG A 146 -1.59 6.72 4.22
CA ARG A 146 -0.49 6.86 5.20
C ARG A 146 0.39 5.60 5.31
N ASN A 147 -0.09 4.45 4.87
CA ASN A 147 0.65 3.20 4.84
C ASN A 147 1.50 3.02 3.56
N LEU A 148 1.36 3.89 2.56
CA LEU A 148 2.06 3.77 1.27
C LEU A 148 3.59 3.69 1.40
N PRO A 149 4.25 4.50 2.26
CA PRO A 149 5.69 4.35 2.46
C PRO A 149 6.11 2.98 3.01
N TYR A 150 5.21 2.18 3.56
CA TYR A 150 5.54 0.81 4.00
C TYR A 150 5.13 -0.23 2.95
N ILE A 151 4.00 0.00 2.28
CA ILE A 151 3.48 -0.87 1.23
C ILE A 151 4.44 -0.92 0.05
N MET A 152 4.85 0.25 -0.44
CA MET A 152 5.69 0.36 -1.63
C MET A 152 7.08 -0.28 -1.45
N ARG A 153 7.49 -0.55 -0.21
CA ARG A 153 8.78 -1.21 0.07
C ARG A 153 8.79 -2.62 -0.51
N ASN A 154 7.62 -3.25 -0.53
CA ASN A 154 7.43 -4.59 -1.09
C ASN A 154 7.26 -4.56 -2.62
N HIS A 155 7.18 -3.36 -3.20
CA HIS A 155 7.03 -3.11 -4.63
C HIS A 155 8.21 -2.30 -5.18
N ARG A 156 9.40 -2.50 -4.59
CA ARG A 156 10.63 -1.80 -4.99
C ARG A 156 11.04 -2.11 -6.43
N ASP A 157 10.63 -3.28 -6.92
CA ASP A 157 10.78 -3.76 -8.28
C ASP A 157 10.05 -2.90 -9.31
N LEU A 158 8.99 -2.18 -8.92
CA LEU A 158 8.25 -1.27 -9.80
C LEU A 158 8.95 0.09 -9.99
N ILE A 159 9.96 0.38 -9.18
CA ILE A 159 10.57 1.72 -9.09
C ILE A 159 11.90 1.70 -9.84
N PRO A 160 12.09 2.56 -10.86
CA PRO A 160 13.39 2.72 -11.51
C PRO A 160 14.50 3.12 -10.52
N GLU A 161 15.72 2.60 -10.73
CA GLU A 161 16.83 2.81 -9.80
C GLU A 161 17.23 4.29 -9.65
N ASP A 162 17.16 5.05 -10.74
CA ASP A 162 17.40 6.49 -10.79
C ASP A 162 16.34 7.26 -10.00
N ARG A 163 15.05 6.92 -10.16
CA ARG A 163 13.94 7.49 -9.38
C ARG A 163 14.11 7.25 -7.89
N PHE A 164 14.43 6.02 -7.53
CA PHE A 164 14.66 5.66 -6.13
C PHE A 164 15.81 6.46 -5.50
N LYS A 165 16.94 6.61 -6.21
CA LYS A 165 18.08 7.40 -5.73
C LYS A 165 17.69 8.86 -5.57
N GLY A 166 17.00 9.44 -6.56
CA GLY A 166 16.53 10.83 -6.52
C GLY A 166 15.59 11.11 -5.35
N CYS A 167 14.76 10.13 -4.97
CA CYS A 167 13.80 10.27 -3.87
C CYS A 167 14.32 9.80 -2.51
N SER A 168 15.54 9.25 -2.45
CA SER A 168 16.02 8.50 -1.28
C SER A 168 15.96 9.28 0.03
N ASP A 169 16.15 10.61 0.00
CA ASP A 169 16.10 11.49 1.17
C ASP A 169 14.69 11.72 1.74
N LEU A 170 13.68 11.46 0.93
CA LEU A 170 12.27 11.55 1.31
C LEU A 170 11.73 10.21 1.82
N LEU A 171 12.46 9.11 1.59
CA LEU A 171 12.05 7.77 2.01
C LEU A 171 12.32 7.56 3.51
N PRO A 172 11.47 6.81 4.23
CA PRO A 172 11.76 6.41 5.60
C PRO A 172 13.12 5.70 5.69
N ARG A 173 13.91 5.95 6.74
CA ARG A 173 15.27 5.37 6.92
C ARG A 173 15.36 3.86 6.67
N ARG A 174 14.29 3.10 6.89
CA ARG A 174 14.23 1.63 6.69
C ARG A 174 14.17 1.19 5.21
N TRP A 175 14.17 2.14 4.27
CA TRP A 175 14.29 1.92 2.84
C TRP A 175 15.73 2.04 2.33
N LYS A 176 16.59 2.71 3.09
CA LYS A 176 18.03 2.78 2.86
C LYS A 176 18.70 1.57 3.52
#